data_AF-A0A1G0YH66-F1
#
_entry.id   AF-A0A1G0YH66-F1
#
_cell.length_a   1.000
_cell.length_b   1.000
_cell.length_c   1.000
_cell.angle_alpha   90.00
_cell.angle_beta   90.00
_cell.angle_gamma   90.00
#
_symmetry.space_group_name_H-M   'P 1'
#
loop_
_entity.id
_entity.type
_entity.pdbx_description
1 polymer ?
#
loop_
_entity_poly.entity_id
_entity_poly.type
_entity_poly.pdbx_seq_one_letter_code
_entity_poly.pdbx_strand_id
1 'polypeptide(L)'
;MKITDDIVRALQGCVESLGSKSALAMKANVNVETIGRYLSKQTKTIADDTWDQIYPVLKPYLPKSFDMDKNNDFSNGKGLMLTSDQKILLDAFAELPENLKKKKLLEITELAKTEILKKKNSD
;
A
#
# COMPACT_ATOMS: atom_id res chain seq x y z
N MET A 1 -2.87 -13.79 5.96
CA MET A 1 -3.24 -13.16 4.66
C MET A 1 -4.34 -13.96 3.91
N LYS A 2 -5.31 -13.32 3.20
CA LYS A 2 -6.31 -14.02 2.35
C LYS A 2 -5.81 -14.17 0.91
N ILE A 3 -6.12 -15.28 0.25
CA ILE A 3 -5.77 -15.50 -1.17
C ILE A 3 -6.82 -14.84 -2.06
N THR A 4 -6.45 -13.71 -2.68
CA THR A 4 -7.26 -13.01 -3.68
C THR A 4 -6.84 -13.40 -5.11
N ASP A 5 -7.67 -13.09 -6.09
CA ASP A 5 -7.35 -13.32 -7.51
C ASP A 5 -6.05 -12.64 -7.95
N ASP A 6 -5.75 -11.47 -7.39
CA ASP A 6 -4.52 -10.73 -7.70
C ASP A 6 -3.27 -11.44 -7.16
N ILE A 7 -3.35 -12.05 -5.98
CA ILE A 7 -2.25 -12.88 -5.44
C ILE A 7 -2.04 -14.11 -6.31
N VAL A 8 -3.11 -14.74 -6.78
CA VAL A 8 -3.02 -15.91 -7.66
C VAL A 8 -2.40 -15.54 -9.01
N ARG A 9 -2.81 -14.41 -9.59
CA ARG A 9 -2.19 -13.89 -10.82
C ARG A 9 -0.71 -13.54 -10.62
N ALA A 10 -0.36 -12.92 -9.51
CA ALA A 10 1.04 -12.62 -9.18
C ALA A 10 1.87 -13.89 -8.98
N LEU A 11 1.32 -14.91 -8.32
CA LEU A 11 1.92 -16.25 -8.19
C LEU A 11 2.13 -16.88 -9.57
N GLN A 12 1.14 -16.80 -10.47
CA GLN A 12 1.25 -17.31 -11.84
C GLN A 12 2.35 -16.59 -12.63
N GLY A 13 2.37 -15.26 -12.61
CA GLY A 13 3.43 -14.47 -13.26
C GLY A 13 4.83 -14.76 -12.71
N CYS A 14 4.93 -14.97 -11.40
CA CYS A 14 6.17 -15.43 -10.76
C CYS A 14 6.62 -16.80 -11.28
N VAL A 15 5.71 -17.77 -11.38
CA VAL A 15 6.00 -19.12 -11.87
C VAL A 15 6.42 -19.08 -13.34
N GLU A 16 5.75 -18.29 -14.16
CA GLU A 16 6.09 -18.12 -15.58
C GLU A 16 7.46 -17.47 -15.75
N SER A 17 7.76 -16.41 -14.99
CA SER A 17 9.06 -15.74 -15.07
C SER A 17 10.22 -16.59 -14.53
N LEU A 18 9.98 -17.43 -13.52
CA LEU A 18 10.98 -18.34 -12.96
C LEU A 18 11.01 -19.70 -13.67
N GLY A 19 10.11 -19.93 -14.62
CA GLY A 19 9.98 -21.15 -15.42
C GLY A 19 9.34 -22.34 -14.71
N SER A 20 9.25 -22.37 -13.37
CA SER A 20 8.61 -23.47 -12.64
C SER A 20 8.14 -23.11 -11.23
N LYS A 21 7.18 -23.91 -10.72
CA LYS A 21 6.71 -23.82 -9.33
C LYS A 21 7.82 -24.12 -8.32
N SER A 22 8.72 -25.03 -8.67
CA SER A 22 9.86 -25.41 -7.82
C SER A 22 10.87 -24.27 -7.68
N ALA A 23 11.14 -23.52 -8.75
CA ALA A 23 12.01 -22.36 -8.71
C ALA A 23 11.45 -21.23 -7.81
N LEU A 24 10.13 -20.98 -7.88
CA LEU A 24 9.45 -20.05 -6.98
C LEU A 24 9.52 -20.52 -5.52
N ALA A 25 9.24 -21.80 -5.28
CA ALA A 25 9.28 -22.40 -3.95
C ALA A 25 10.67 -22.32 -3.30
N MET A 26 11.74 -22.60 -4.06
CA MET A 26 13.12 -22.43 -3.59
C MET A 26 13.43 -20.97 -3.26
N LYS A 27 13.02 -20.03 -4.13
CA LYS A 27 13.32 -18.61 -3.95
C LYS A 27 12.58 -18.00 -2.76
N ALA A 28 11.36 -18.47 -2.50
CA ALA A 28 10.55 -18.06 -1.36
C ALA A 28 10.75 -18.95 -0.13
N ASN A 29 11.67 -19.93 -0.14
CA ASN A 29 11.90 -20.86 0.97
C ASN A 29 10.64 -21.56 1.51
N VAL A 30 9.74 -21.98 0.61
CA VAL A 30 8.49 -22.68 0.94
C VAL A 30 8.40 -23.99 0.18
N ASN A 31 7.53 -24.90 0.62
CA ASN A 31 7.32 -26.17 -0.07
C ASN A 31 6.59 -25.97 -1.42
N VAL A 32 6.98 -26.73 -2.45
CA VAL A 32 6.36 -26.71 -3.79
C VAL A 32 4.87 -27.02 -3.73
N GLU A 33 4.47 -27.95 -2.85
CA GLU A 33 3.07 -28.29 -2.62
C GLU A 33 2.27 -27.11 -2.06
N THR A 34 2.89 -26.28 -1.22
CA THR A 34 2.26 -25.10 -0.64
C THR A 34 1.93 -24.08 -1.74
N ILE A 35 2.87 -23.84 -2.67
CA ILE A 35 2.64 -23.02 -3.87
C ILE A 35 1.53 -23.63 -4.74
N GLY A 36 1.53 -24.96 -4.94
CA GLY A 36 0.50 -25.66 -5.70
C GLY A 36 -0.91 -25.50 -5.10
N ARG A 37 -1.03 -25.55 -3.78
CA ARG A 37 -2.28 -25.30 -3.04
C ARG A 37 -2.79 -23.87 -3.20
N TYR A 38 -1.90 -22.89 -3.20
CA TYR A 38 -2.26 -21.48 -3.42
C TYR A 38 -2.72 -21.20 -4.84
N LEU A 39 -2.01 -21.73 -5.84
CA LEU A 39 -2.37 -21.58 -7.26
C LEU A 39 -3.72 -22.23 -7.60
N SER A 40 -4.01 -23.37 -6.96
CA SER A 40 -5.29 -24.09 -7.13
C SER A 40 -6.41 -23.55 -6.23
N LYS A 41 -6.13 -22.54 -5.40
CA LYS A 41 -7.06 -21.99 -4.39
C LYS A 41 -7.65 -23.04 -3.43
N GLN A 42 -6.94 -24.15 -3.23
CA GLN A 42 -7.36 -25.19 -2.28
C GLN A 42 -7.39 -24.65 -0.84
N THR A 43 -6.48 -23.72 -0.53
CA THR A 43 -6.47 -22.97 0.71
C THR A 43 -6.98 -21.55 0.47
N LYS A 44 -7.78 -21.01 1.41
CA LYS A 44 -8.35 -19.66 1.32
C LYS A 44 -7.46 -18.59 1.96
N THR A 45 -6.48 -19.02 2.75
CA THR A 45 -5.59 -18.18 3.54
C THR A 45 -4.15 -18.67 3.49
N ILE A 46 -3.22 -17.72 3.60
CA ILE A 46 -1.78 -17.94 3.74
C ILE A 46 -1.42 -17.50 5.16
N ALA A 47 -0.69 -18.35 5.89
CA ALA A 47 -0.16 -18.01 7.21
C ALA A 47 0.79 -16.81 7.09
N ASP A 48 0.81 -15.94 8.08
CA ASP A 48 1.56 -14.68 7.96
C ASP A 48 3.08 -14.94 7.84
N ASP A 49 3.63 -15.92 8.57
CA ASP A 49 5.03 -16.36 8.43
C ASP A 49 5.37 -16.78 6.99
N THR A 50 4.47 -17.52 6.34
CA THR A 50 4.64 -17.98 4.95
C THR A 50 4.47 -16.83 3.97
N TRP A 51 3.58 -15.89 4.27
CA TRP A 51 3.37 -14.69 3.47
C TRP A 51 4.61 -13.80 3.47
N ASP A 52 5.27 -13.63 4.62
CA ASP A 52 6.48 -12.81 4.75
C ASP A 52 7.66 -13.36 3.94
N GLN A 53 7.70 -14.68 3.72
CA GLN A 53 8.69 -15.31 2.86
C GLN A 53 8.37 -15.19 1.36
N ILE A 54 7.09 -15.31 0.99
CA ILE A 54 6.64 -15.28 -0.42
C ILE A 54 6.55 -13.85 -0.94
N TYR A 55 6.10 -12.90 -0.13
CA TYR A 55 5.81 -11.52 -0.52
C TYR A 55 6.99 -10.80 -1.18
N PRO A 56 8.25 -10.87 -0.70
CA PRO A 56 9.39 -10.22 -1.36
C PRO A 56 9.61 -10.70 -2.81
N VAL A 57 9.34 -11.98 -3.07
CA VAL A 57 9.45 -12.58 -4.40
C VAL A 57 8.27 -12.20 -5.28
N LEU A 58 7.08 -12.10 -4.69
CA LEU A 58 5.84 -11.76 -5.37
C LEU A 58 5.66 -10.26 -5.66
N LYS A 59 6.28 -9.40 -4.86
CA LYS A 59 6.20 -7.94 -4.93
C LYS A 59 6.28 -7.35 -6.35
N PRO A 60 7.23 -7.75 -7.22
CA PRO A 60 7.29 -7.21 -8.59
C PRO A 60 6.11 -7.59 -9.49
N TYR A 61 5.34 -8.62 -9.14
CA TYR A 61 4.20 -9.12 -9.92
C TYR A 61 2.85 -8.75 -9.32
N LEU A 62 2.83 -8.19 -8.11
CA LEU A 62 1.62 -7.70 -7.48
C LEU A 62 1.23 -6.34 -8.09
N PRO A 63 -0.08 -6.06 -8.23
CA PRO A 63 -0.52 -4.75 -8.68
C PRO A 63 -0.02 -3.68 -7.71
N LYS A 64 0.34 -2.48 -8.21
CA LYS A 64 0.84 -1.38 -7.38
C LYS A 64 -0.13 -0.97 -6.26
N SER A 65 -1.41 -1.29 -6.41
CA SER A 65 -2.46 -1.09 -5.39
C SER A 65 -2.42 -2.13 -4.26
N PHE A 66 -1.69 -3.23 -4.41
CA PHE A 66 -1.64 -4.29 -3.41
C PHE A 66 -0.95 -3.84 -2.11
N ASP A 67 0.01 -2.92 -2.22
CA ASP A 67 0.63 -2.27 -1.06
C ASP A 67 -0.31 -1.25 -0.38
N MET A 68 -1.42 -0.87 -1.03
CA MET A 68 -2.40 0.08 -0.46
C MET A 68 -3.37 -0.56 0.53
N ASP A 69 -3.54 -1.90 0.53
CA ASP A 69 -4.59 -2.55 1.34
C ASP A 69 -4.15 -2.89 2.78
N LYS A 70 -2.85 -2.79 3.09
CA LYS A 70 -2.37 -2.93 4.49
C LYS A 70 -2.35 -1.61 5.27
N ASN A 71 -2.46 -0.47 4.58
CA ASN A 71 -2.54 0.84 5.21
C ASN A 71 -3.58 1.66 4.45
N ASN A 72 -4.81 1.68 4.96
CA ASN A 72 -5.76 2.75 4.69
C ASN A 72 -5.26 4.06 5.36
N ASP A 73 -4.06 4.49 4.99
CA ASP A 73 -3.38 5.68 5.48
C ASP A 73 -2.85 6.45 4.26
N PHE A 74 -3.76 7.22 3.68
CA PHE A 74 -3.58 8.36 2.79
C PHE A 74 -2.51 8.26 1.68
N SER A 75 -3.00 7.89 0.50
CA SER A 75 -2.46 8.17 -0.84
C SER A 75 -1.62 9.46 -0.97
N ASN A 76 -0.30 9.33 -1.06
CA ASN A 76 0.54 9.78 -2.21
C ASN A 76 2.04 9.84 -1.85
N GLY A 77 2.82 8.91 -2.39
CA GLY A 77 4.14 9.19 -2.99
C GLY A 77 5.35 9.58 -2.11
N LYS A 78 5.19 9.89 -0.82
CA LYS A 78 6.30 10.04 0.13
C LYS A 78 5.80 9.61 1.50
N GLY A 79 6.44 8.62 2.12
CA GLY A 79 6.18 8.26 3.51
C GLY A 79 6.55 9.41 4.43
N LEU A 80 5.63 10.37 4.59
CA LEU A 80 5.73 11.41 5.59
C LEU A 80 5.35 10.76 6.91
N MET A 81 6.33 10.48 7.76
CA MET A 81 6.03 10.21 9.16
C MET A 81 5.45 11.48 9.76
N LEU A 82 4.13 11.49 9.94
CA LEU A 82 3.44 12.56 10.64
C LEU A 82 3.82 12.50 12.12
N THR A 83 4.13 13.66 12.70
CA THR A 83 4.30 13.78 14.16
C THR A 83 2.96 13.55 14.85
N SER A 84 2.97 13.27 16.15
CA SER A 84 1.74 13.07 16.94
C SER A 84 0.76 14.23 16.77
N ASP A 85 1.26 15.47 16.80
CA ASP A 85 0.42 16.66 16.65
C ASP A 85 -0.21 16.77 15.27
N GLN A 86 0.53 16.41 14.21
CA GLN A 86 0.01 16.41 12.85
C GLN A 86 -1.10 15.37 12.67
N LYS A 87 -0.98 14.20 13.32
CA LYS A 87 -2.04 13.19 13.33
C LYS A 87 -3.28 13.68 14.05
N ILE A 88 -3.11 14.23 15.25
CA ILE A 88 -4.21 14.81 16.05
C ILE A 88 -4.95 15.89 15.25
N LEU A 89 -4.23 16.74 14.52
CA LEU A 89 -4.83 17.78 13.69
C LEU A 89 -5.66 17.19 12.54
N LEU A 90 -5.20 16.12 11.89
CA LEU A 90 -5.95 15.45 10.83
C LEU A 90 -7.19 14.75 11.38
N ASP A 91 -7.07 14.10 12.53
CA ASP A 91 -8.20 13.46 13.22
C ASP A 91 -9.27 14.49 13.59
N ALA A 92 -8.87 15.59 14.24
CA ALA A 92 -9.77 16.69 14.59
C ALA A 92 -10.39 17.34 13.35
N PHE A 93 -9.64 17.47 12.26
CA PHE A 93 -10.14 18.00 11.00
C PHE A 93 -11.15 17.04 10.35
N ALA A 94 -10.93 15.72 10.45
CA ALA A 94 -11.82 14.70 9.90
C ALA A 94 -13.21 14.69 10.59
N GLU A 95 -13.28 15.07 11.87
CA GLU A 95 -14.53 15.20 12.61
C GLU A 95 -15.39 16.41 12.19
N LEU A 96 -14.83 17.37 11.44
CA LEU A 96 -15.57 18.56 11.04
C LEU A 96 -16.64 18.26 9.97
N PRO A 97 -17.78 18.98 10.00
CA PRO A 97 -18.75 18.99 8.90
C PRO A 97 -18.14 19.43 7.56
N GLU A 98 -18.61 18.83 6.45
CA GLU A 98 -18.07 19.05 5.10
C GLU A 98 -18.06 20.53 4.66
N ASN A 99 -19.08 21.30 5.04
CA ASN A 99 -19.15 22.73 4.76
C ASN A 99 -18.03 23.51 5.50
N LEU A 100 -17.71 23.13 6.74
CA LEU A 100 -16.65 23.75 7.51
C LEU A 100 -15.26 23.32 7.04
N LYS A 101 -15.08 22.05 6.68
CA LYS A 101 -13.84 21.55 6.06
C LYS A 101 -13.50 22.34 4.80
N LYS A 102 -14.45 22.49 3.87
CA LYS A 102 -14.25 23.25 2.63
C LYS A 102 -13.90 24.72 2.90
N LYS A 103 -14.61 25.36 3.83
CA LYS A 103 -14.32 26.75 4.23
C LYS A 103 -12.90 26.91 4.77
N LYS A 104 -12.47 26.00 5.66
CA LYS A 104 -11.14 26.05 6.27
C LYS A 104 -10.02 25.72 5.31
N LEU A 105 -10.22 24.75 4.40
CA LEU A 105 -9.26 24.49 3.34
C LEU A 105 -9.06 25.71 2.45
N LEU A 106 -10.16 26.37 2.05
CA LEU A 106 -10.06 27.58 1.24
C LEU A 106 -9.25 28.68 1.96
N GLU A 107 -9.56 28.93 3.23
CA GLU A 107 -8.84 29.90 4.07
C GLU A 107 -7.33 29.60 4.12
N ILE A 108 -6.95 28.35 4.39
CA ILE A 108 -5.54 27.91 4.44
C ILE A 108 -4.87 28.12 3.07
N THR A 109 -5.56 27.78 1.98
CA THR A 109 -4.98 27.91 0.63
C THR A 109 -4.75 29.37 0.22
N GLU A 110 -5.64 30.29 0.60
CA GLU A 110 -5.49 31.72 0.30
C GLU A 110 -4.37 32.35 1.13
N LEU A 111 -4.26 31.98 2.41
CA LEU A 111 -3.14 32.39 3.24
C LEU A 111 -1.80 31.90 2.67
N ALA A 112 -1.73 30.64 2.28
CA ALA A 112 -0.52 30.07 1.68
C ALA A 112 -0.11 30.80 0.39
N LYS A 113 -1.06 31.10 -0.51
CA LYS A 113 -0.80 31.88 -1.73
C LYS A 113 -0.22 33.26 -1.39
N THR A 114 -0.83 33.94 -0.42
CA THR A 114 -0.39 35.28 0.01
C THR A 114 1.04 35.27 0.53
N GLU A 115 1.39 34.29 1.38
CA GLU A 115 2.74 34.18 1.94
C GLU A 115 3.79 33.80 0.87
N ILE A 116 3.43 32.96 -0.10
CA ILE A 116 4.30 32.64 -1.24
C ILE A 116 4.58 33.89 -2.09
N LEU A 117 3.55 34.72 -2.33
CA LEU A 117 3.70 35.97 -3.07
C LEU A 117 4.59 36.98 -2.33
N LYS A 118 4.43 37.11 -1.00
CA LYS A 118 5.29 37.98 -0.18
C LYS A 118 6.75 37.56 -0.24
N LYS A 119 7.03 36.25 -0.13
CA LYS A 119 8.40 35.70 -0.26
C LYS A 119 9.01 36.04 -1.62
N LYS A 120 8.26 35.84 -2.71
CA LYS A 120 8.73 36.16 -4.07
C LYS A 120 9.02 37.64 -4.32
N ASN A 121 8.38 38.55 -3.59
CA ASN A 121 8.60 39.98 -3.72
C ASN A 121 9.69 40.52 -2.76
N SER A 122 10.24 39.66 -1.91
CA SER A 122 11.27 39.99 -0.91
C SER A 122 12.64 39.37 -1.23
N ASP A 123 12.71 38.47 -2.23
CA ASP A 123 13.91 37.96 -2.89
C ASP A 123 14.16 38.72 -4.20
#